data_AF-A0A9D5LML7-F1
#
_entry.id   AF-A0A9D5LML7-F1
#
_cell.length_a   1.000
_cell.length_b   1.000
_cell.length_c   1.000
_cell.angle_alpha   90.00
_cell.angle_beta   90.00
_cell.angle_gamma   90.00
#
_symmetry.space_group_name_H-M   'P 1'
#
loop_
_entity.id
_entity.type
_entity.pdbx_description
1 polymer ?
#
loop_
_entity_poly.entity_id
_entity_poly.type
_entity_poly.pdbx_seq_one_letter_code
_entity_poly.pdbx_strand_id
1 'polypeptide(L)'
;MKTFRHDINERNKSNVIKLRMKYGAAGYGVYMMLLERLAMEPNLRSDLDYDMLAYDFQELAELIRHVVEDFDLFIIDNDTETFSHEGLTSQLTPKARRAHDERLLDDFIKRRASTPKWTNSVAVNHNVTPDQVRALVNRTFRDKVLSSYTHLPPSATLCGLLSNLIQDTFGPKDD
;
A
#
# COMPACT_ATOMS: atom_id res chain seq x y z
N MET A 1 1.13 20.40 9.08
CA MET A 1 2.29 19.50 8.95
C MET A 1 1.83 18.25 8.21
N LYS A 2 2.32 18.00 6.99
CA LYS A 2 2.06 16.75 6.26
C LYS A 2 2.79 15.64 7.02
N THR A 3 2.07 14.70 7.63
CA THR A 3 2.69 13.57 8.33
C THR A 3 3.05 12.49 7.32
N PHE A 4 4.35 12.16 7.22
CA PHE A 4 4.82 10.99 6.50
C PHE A 4 4.31 9.73 7.24
N ARG A 5 3.36 9.00 6.65
CA ARG A 5 2.87 7.74 7.23
C ARG A 5 3.78 6.62 6.77
N HIS A 6 4.59 6.09 7.68
CA HIS A 6 5.34 4.87 7.39
C HIS A 6 4.38 3.72 7.10
N ASP A 7 4.55 3.07 5.94
CA ASP A 7 4.03 1.73 5.75
C ASP A 7 4.74 0.80 6.75
N ILE A 8 3.96 0.20 7.65
CA ILE A 8 4.44 -0.72 8.70
C ILE A 8 5.26 -1.89 8.09
N ASN A 9 5.02 -2.21 6.81
CA ASN A 9 5.70 -3.28 6.11
C ASN A 9 6.86 -2.83 5.21
N GLU A 10 7.18 -1.53 5.10
CA GLU A 10 8.25 -1.00 4.24
C GLU A 10 9.60 -1.67 4.54
N ARG A 11 9.88 -1.88 5.83
CA ARG A 11 11.09 -2.54 6.33
C ARG A 11 11.26 -3.98 5.83
N ASN A 12 10.17 -4.66 5.48
CA ASN A 12 10.17 -6.07 5.07
C ASN A 12 10.17 -6.25 3.56
N LYS A 13 10.20 -5.18 2.76
CA LYS A 13 10.33 -5.30 1.30
C LYS A 13 11.70 -5.90 0.96
N SER A 14 11.72 -6.79 -0.04
CA SER A 14 12.94 -7.49 -0.48
C SER A 14 14.10 -6.55 -0.77
N ASN A 15 13.81 -5.40 -1.37
CA ASN A 15 14.80 -4.39 -1.77
C ASN A 15 15.40 -3.69 -0.54
N VAL A 16 14.55 -3.35 0.44
CA VAL A 16 14.98 -2.76 1.72
C VAL A 16 15.75 -3.78 2.57
N ILE A 17 15.40 -5.06 2.48
CA ILE A 17 16.16 -6.15 3.12
C ILE A 17 17.56 -6.24 2.48
N LYS A 18 17.67 -6.25 1.14
CA LYS A 18 18.97 -6.26 0.44
C LYS A 18 19.85 -5.06 0.83
N LEU A 19 19.26 -3.87 0.90
CA LEU A 19 19.93 -2.65 1.38
C LEU A 19 20.52 -2.86 2.78
N ARG A 20 19.71 -3.38 3.70
CA ARG A 20 20.12 -3.63 5.09
C ARG A 20 21.14 -4.76 5.21
N MET A 21 21.12 -5.74 4.31
CA MET A 21 22.14 -6.79 4.27
C MET A 21 23.51 -6.22 3.86
N LYS A 22 23.56 -5.25 2.94
CA LYS A 22 24.82 -4.66 2.45
C LYS A 22 25.33 -3.52 3.34
N TYR A 23 24.46 -2.59 3.74
CA TYR A 23 24.83 -1.34 4.41
C TYR A 23 24.23 -1.18 5.81
N GLY A 24 23.57 -2.22 6.35
CA GLY A 24 23.08 -2.22 7.72
C GLY A 24 22.06 -1.12 8.02
N ALA A 25 22.19 -0.53 9.22
CA ALA A 25 21.34 0.56 9.66
C ALA A 25 21.62 1.88 8.92
N ALA A 26 22.86 2.13 8.52
CA ALA A 26 23.26 3.35 7.82
C ALA A 26 22.54 3.47 6.46
N GLY A 27 22.58 2.41 5.65
CA GLY A 27 21.85 2.40 4.38
C GLY A 27 20.34 2.60 4.56
N TYR A 28 19.76 1.99 5.60
CA TYR A 28 18.34 2.19 5.92
C TYR A 28 18.02 3.63 6.36
N GLY A 29 18.89 4.26 7.14
CA GLY A 29 18.78 5.66 7.52
C GLY A 29 18.80 6.58 6.31
N VAL A 30 19.78 6.41 5.42
CA VAL A 30 19.88 7.17 4.16
C VAL A 30 18.63 6.99 3.30
N TYR A 31 18.12 5.77 3.18
CA TYR A 31 16.86 5.53 2.47
C TYR A 31 15.69 6.34 3.06
N MET A 32 15.57 6.41 4.39
CA MET A 32 14.51 7.20 5.03
C MET A 32 14.71 8.71 4.82
N MET A 33 15.93 9.21 4.93
CA MET A 33 16.25 10.63 4.67
C MET A 33 15.92 11.04 3.24
N LEU A 34 16.18 10.17 2.25
CA LEU A 34 15.79 10.38 0.85
C LEU A 34 14.26 10.48 0.69
N LEU A 35 13.49 9.61 1.35
CA LEU A 35 12.03 9.68 1.31
C LEU A 35 11.49 10.96 1.94
N GLU A 36 12.08 11.40 3.06
CA GLU A 36 11.72 12.65 3.74
C GLU A 36 12.00 13.86 2.85
N ARG A 37 13.16 13.90 2.21
CA ARG A 37 13.51 14.95 1.24
C ARG A 37 12.49 15.01 0.10
N LEU A 38 12.20 13.88 -0.54
CA LEU A 38 11.20 13.83 -1.62
C LEU A 38 9.82 14.28 -1.13
N ALA A 39 9.45 14.01 0.12
CA ALA A 39 8.16 14.41 0.68
C ALA A 39 8.04 15.93 0.90
N MET A 40 9.16 16.63 1.00
CA MET A 40 9.25 18.09 1.14
C MET A 40 9.20 18.80 -0.21
N GLU A 41 9.62 18.14 -1.29
CA GLU A 41 9.63 18.72 -2.63
C GLU A 41 8.22 18.75 -3.27
N PRO A 42 7.86 19.83 -3.99
CA PRO A 42 6.51 20.01 -4.54
C PRO A 42 6.17 19.01 -5.64
N ASN A 43 7.19 18.53 -6.37
CA ASN A 43 7.08 17.57 -7.47
C ASN A 43 7.41 16.12 -7.05
N LEU A 44 7.70 15.89 -5.76
CA LEU A 44 8.13 14.61 -5.22
C LEU A 44 9.35 14.01 -5.94
N ARG A 45 10.22 14.89 -6.44
CA ARG A 45 11.47 14.56 -7.14
C ARG A 45 12.62 15.32 -6.49
N SER A 46 13.80 14.75 -6.58
CA SER A 46 15.06 15.42 -6.21
C SER A 46 16.09 15.17 -7.31
N ASP A 47 17.00 16.11 -7.46
CA ASP A 47 18.12 16.02 -8.39
C ASP A 47 19.13 14.93 -7.95
N LEU A 48 19.87 14.36 -8.90
CA LEU A 48 20.95 13.38 -8.68
C LEU A 48 22.28 14.03 -8.25
N ASP A 49 22.22 15.18 -7.58
CA ASP A 49 23.41 15.85 -7.03
C ASP A 49 23.83 15.17 -5.72
N TYR A 50 24.63 14.11 -5.84
CA TYR A 50 25.07 13.31 -4.71
C TYR A 50 25.98 14.07 -3.74
N ASP A 51 26.71 15.09 -4.20
CA ASP A 51 27.56 15.92 -3.34
C ASP A 51 26.70 16.85 -2.47
N MET A 52 25.65 17.43 -3.05
CA MET A 52 24.67 18.22 -2.30
C MET A 52 23.90 17.35 -1.29
N LEU A 53 23.47 16.16 -1.69
CA LEU A 53 22.82 15.21 -0.80
C LEU A 53 23.74 14.74 0.33
N ALA A 54 25.02 14.49 0.04
CA ALA A 54 26.01 14.12 1.04
C ALA A 54 26.22 15.21 2.09
N TYR A 55 26.29 16.47 1.64
CA TYR A 55 26.35 17.63 2.53
C TYR A 55 25.09 17.75 3.39
N ASP A 56 23.90 17.62 2.80
CA ASP A 56 22.61 17.72 3.52
C ASP A 56 22.46 16.59 4.56
N PHE A 57 22.82 15.37 4.18
CA PHE A 57 22.61 14.19 5.03
C PHE A 57 23.78 13.91 5.99
N GLN A 58 24.89 14.62 5.85
CA GLN A 58 26.13 14.37 6.59
C GLN A 58 26.60 12.90 6.45
N GLU A 59 26.47 12.36 5.23
CA GLU A 59 26.77 10.97 4.88
C GLU A 59 27.61 10.90 3.60
N LEU A 60 28.19 9.74 3.32
CA LEU A 60 29.04 9.56 2.14
C LEU A 60 28.21 9.60 0.83
N ALA A 61 28.64 10.44 -0.12
CA ALA A 61 28.03 10.53 -1.46
C ALA A 61 27.94 9.15 -2.14
N GLU A 62 28.98 8.32 -1.99
CA GLU A 62 29.00 6.96 -2.52
C GLU A 62 27.90 6.08 -1.92
N LEU A 63 27.65 6.16 -0.62
CA LEU A 63 26.57 5.42 0.04
C LEU A 63 25.21 5.88 -0.50
N ILE A 64 24.99 7.19 -0.59
CA ILE A 64 23.72 7.76 -1.10
C ILE A 64 23.48 7.29 -2.53
N ARG A 65 24.49 7.39 -3.40
CA ARG A 65 24.43 6.89 -4.77
C ARG A 65 24.04 5.42 -4.81
N HIS A 66 24.68 4.57 -4.02
CA HIS A 66 24.32 3.15 -3.95
C HIS A 66 22.89 2.92 -3.47
N VAL A 67 22.39 3.69 -2.49
CA VAL A 67 21.01 3.57 -2.03
C VAL A 67 20.02 3.94 -3.14
N VAL A 68 20.32 4.99 -3.93
CA VAL A 68 19.49 5.46 -5.04
C VAL A 68 19.51 4.47 -6.22
N GLU A 69 20.69 3.96 -6.59
CA GLU A 69 20.91 3.25 -7.86
C GLU A 69 20.89 1.71 -7.75
N ASP A 70 21.36 1.10 -6.64
CA ASP A 70 21.68 -0.34 -6.63
C ASP A 70 20.52 -1.25 -6.17
N PHE A 71 19.48 -0.69 -5.53
CA PHE A 71 18.48 -1.48 -4.81
C PHE A 71 17.08 -1.43 -5.40
N ASP A 72 16.89 -0.79 -6.55
CA ASP A 72 15.57 -0.61 -7.17
C ASP A 72 14.55 -0.02 -6.18
N LEU A 73 15.00 0.96 -5.37
CA LEU A 73 14.15 1.67 -4.40
C LEU A 73 13.56 2.96 -4.97
N PHE A 74 14.20 3.52 -5.99
CA PHE A 74 13.82 4.79 -6.62
C PHE A 74 13.66 4.62 -8.12
N ILE A 75 12.82 5.47 -8.72
CA ILE A 75 12.69 5.62 -10.16
C ILE A 75 13.58 6.78 -10.57
N ILE A 76 14.61 6.47 -11.35
CA ILE A 76 15.58 7.44 -11.86
C ILE A 76 15.16 7.87 -13.27
N ASP A 77 15.19 9.17 -13.49
CA ASP A 77 14.98 9.81 -14.79
C ASP A 77 16.31 10.44 -15.23
N ASN A 78 17.01 9.75 -16.15
CA ASN A 78 18.32 10.16 -16.64
C ASN A 78 18.23 11.38 -17.58
N ASP A 79 17.06 11.68 -18.17
CA ASP A 79 16.92 12.82 -19.07
C ASP A 79 16.86 14.13 -18.28
N THR A 80 16.28 14.07 -17.08
CA THR A 80 16.17 15.23 -16.17
C THR A 80 17.19 15.21 -15.04
N GLU A 81 18.01 14.16 -14.95
CA GLU A 81 18.93 13.90 -13.84
C GLU A 81 18.23 13.96 -12.46
N THR A 82 17.03 13.39 -12.37
CA THR A 82 16.25 13.37 -11.12
C THR A 82 15.86 11.95 -10.69
N PHE A 83 15.48 11.79 -9.43
CA PHE A 83 14.88 10.56 -8.91
C PHE A 83 13.59 10.81 -8.13
N SER A 84 12.74 9.79 -8.06
CA SER A 84 11.45 9.79 -7.36
C SER A 84 11.14 8.44 -6.73
N HIS A 85 10.06 8.35 -5.95
CA HIS A 85 9.63 7.11 -5.31
C HIS A 85 8.16 6.79 -5.64
N GLU A 86 7.91 5.63 -6.25
CA GLU A 86 6.58 5.23 -6.75
C GLU A 86 5.50 5.30 -5.66
N GLY A 87 5.80 4.76 -4.49
CA GLY A 87 4.87 4.68 -3.37
C GLY A 87 4.61 6.03 -2.67
N LEU A 88 5.38 7.07 -2.97
CA LEU A 88 5.29 8.33 -2.23
C LEU A 88 4.11 9.19 -2.67
N THR A 89 3.80 9.17 -3.97
CA THR A 89 2.67 9.92 -4.56
C THR A 89 1.32 9.45 -4.00
N SER A 90 1.14 8.13 -3.88
CA SER A 90 -0.05 7.53 -3.27
C SER A 90 -0.12 7.79 -1.76
N GLN A 91 1.02 7.97 -1.10
CA GLN A 91 1.05 8.29 0.32
C GLN A 91 0.69 9.75 0.64
N LEU A 92 1.14 10.70 -0.18
CA LEU A 92 1.06 12.13 0.13
C LEU A 92 -0.12 12.87 -0.51
N THR A 93 -0.79 12.29 -1.50
CA THR A 93 -1.93 12.94 -2.16
C THR A 93 -3.24 12.16 -1.94
N PRO A 94 -4.35 12.81 -1.51
CA PRO A 94 -5.63 12.13 -1.32
C PRO A 94 -6.19 11.49 -2.59
N LYS A 95 -5.87 12.06 -3.76
CA LYS A 95 -6.32 11.56 -5.06
C LYS A 95 -5.59 10.29 -5.46
N ALA A 96 -4.25 10.27 -5.40
CA ALA A 96 -3.48 9.08 -5.75
C ALA A 96 -3.65 7.96 -4.72
N ARG A 97 -3.92 8.32 -3.45
CA ARG A 97 -4.30 7.36 -2.41
C ARG A 97 -5.56 6.58 -2.77
N ARG A 98 -6.66 7.28 -3.07
CA ARG A 98 -7.93 6.62 -3.48
C ARG A 98 -7.73 5.71 -4.67
N ALA A 99 -7.00 6.17 -5.69
CA ALA A 99 -6.72 5.37 -6.88
C ALA A 99 -5.88 4.11 -6.56
N HIS A 100 -4.93 4.19 -5.62
CA HIS A 100 -4.16 3.03 -5.16
C HIS A 100 -5.03 2.04 -4.37
N ASP A 101 -5.86 2.53 -3.46
CA ASP A 101 -6.76 1.70 -2.64
C ASP A 101 -7.80 0.99 -3.51
N GLU A 102 -8.36 1.67 -4.51
CA GLU A 102 -9.25 1.08 -5.51
C GLU A 102 -8.58 -0.07 -6.28
N ARG A 103 -7.29 0.07 -6.64
CA ARG A 103 -6.52 -1.01 -7.30
C ARG A 103 -6.33 -2.22 -6.39
N LEU A 104 -5.94 -2.01 -5.13
CA LEU A 104 -5.76 -3.09 -4.15
C LEU A 104 -7.05 -3.87 -3.91
N LEU A 105 -8.16 -3.12 -3.80
CA LEU A 105 -9.49 -3.68 -3.68
C LEU A 105 -9.86 -4.53 -4.91
N ASP A 106 -9.65 -4.03 -6.12
CA ASP A 106 -9.97 -4.76 -7.34
C ASP A 106 -9.13 -6.04 -7.49
N ASP A 107 -7.84 -6.00 -7.15
CA ASP A 107 -6.96 -7.17 -7.13
C ASP A 107 -7.40 -8.20 -6.10
N PHE A 108 -7.81 -7.76 -4.91
CA PHE A 108 -8.36 -8.65 -3.89
C PHE A 108 -9.67 -9.30 -4.35
N ILE A 109 -10.59 -8.54 -4.95
CA ILE A 109 -11.85 -9.05 -5.50
C ILE A 109 -11.58 -10.10 -6.58
N LYS A 110 -10.65 -9.83 -7.51
CA LYS A 110 -10.24 -10.78 -8.55
C LYS A 110 -9.69 -12.08 -7.97
N ARG A 111 -8.83 -11.98 -6.94
CA ARG A 111 -8.24 -13.14 -6.24
C ARG A 111 -9.27 -13.94 -5.43
N ARG A 112 -10.35 -13.31 -4.97
CA ARG A 112 -11.41 -13.99 -4.19
C ARG A 112 -12.50 -14.60 -5.06
N ALA A 113 -12.78 -14.02 -6.22
CA ALA A 113 -13.73 -14.55 -7.20
C ALA A 113 -13.41 -16.00 -7.63
N SER A 114 -12.16 -16.46 -7.44
CA SER A 114 -11.69 -17.81 -7.73
C SER A 114 -11.93 -18.86 -6.61
N THR A 115 -12.58 -18.53 -5.47
CA THR A 115 -12.87 -19.52 -4.39
C THR A 115 -14.38 -19.62 -4.06
N PRO A 116 -15.14 -20.56 -4.66
CA PRO A 116 -16.60 -20.47 -4.71
C PRO A 116 -17.39 -21.49 -3.86
N LYS A 117 -16.82 -22.13 -2.83
CA LYS A 117 -17.59 -23.12 -2.04
C LYS A 117 -18.60 -22.48 -1.08
N TRP A 118 -18.20 -21.43 -0.37
CA TRP A 118 -19.06 -20.79 0.64
C TRP A 118 -20.13 -19.88 0.03
N THR A 119 -19.81 -19.16 -1.05
CA THR A 119 -20.77 -18.28 -1.75
C THR A 119 -22.00 -19.03 -2.25
N ASN A 120 -21.80 -20.22 -2.80
CA ASN A 120 -22.89 -21.06 -3.28
C ASN A 120 -23.76 -21.59 -2.12
N SER A 121 -23.15 -21.90 -0.97
CA SER A 121 -23.89 -22.35 0.22
C SER A 121 -24.79 -21.24 0.80
N VAL A 122 -24.29 -20.00 0.87
CA VAL A 122 -25.07 -18.84 1.32
C VAL A 122 -26.21 -18.54 0.34
N ALA A 123 -25.93 -18.61 -0.97
CA ALA A 123 -26.93 -18.40 -2.01
C ALA A 123 -28.12 -19.37 -1.87
N VAL A 124 -27.83 -20.67 -1.66
CA VAL A 124 -28.86 -21.69 -1.45
C VAL A 124 -29.65 -21.46 -0.16
N ASN A 125 -28.98 -21.18 0.96
CA ASN A 125 -29.65 -21.01 2.25
C ASN A 125 -30.56 -19.80 2.34
N HIS A 126 -30.25 -18.73 1.59
CA HIS A 126 -31.00 -17.47 1.62
C HIS A 126 -31.84 -17.25 0.36
N ASN A 127 -31.96 -18.26 -0.51
CA ASN A 127 -32.72 -18.21 -1.76
C ASN A 127 -32.37 -17.00 -2.66
N VAL A 128 -31.08 -16.67 -2.72
CA VAL A 128 -30.52 -15.59 -3.55
C VAL A 128 -29.52 -16.16 -4.55
N THR A 129 -29.19 -15.42 -5.61
CA THR A 129 -28.18 -15.88 -6.56
C THR A 129 -26.76 -15.69 -6.00
N PRO A 130 -25.79 -16.54 -6.37
CA PRO A 130 -24.38 -16.35 -5.98
C PRO A 130 -23.82 -14.99 -6.41
N ASP A 131 -24.34 -14.39 -7.48
CA ASP A 131 -23.94 -13.06 -7.94
C ASP A 131 -24.49 -11.94 -7.05
N GLN A 132 -25.71 -12.08 -6.51
CA GLN A 132 -26.24 -11.15 -5.51
C GLN A 132 -25.42 -11.18 -4.22
N VAL A 133 -24.99 -12.37 -3.77
CA VAL A 133 -24.10 -12.52 -2.61
C VAL A 133 -22.74 -11.88 -2.89
N ARG A 134 -22.14 -12.11 -4.06
CA ARG A 134 -20.88 -11.46 -4.47
C ARG A 134 -21.01 -9.94 -4.52
N ALA A 135 -22.11 -9.43 -5.08
CA ALA A 135 -22.35 -8.00 -5.20
C ALA A 135 -22.48 -7.31 -3.83
N LEU A 136 -23.22 -7.91 -2.88
CA LEU A 136 -23.34 -7.37 -1.53
C LEU A 136 -21.99 -7.36 -0.81
N VAL A 137 -21.25 -8.47 -0.85
CA VAL A 137 -19.92 -8.56 -0.23
C VAL A 137 -18.97 -7.51 -0.78
N ASN A 138 -18.95 -7.36 -2.11
CA ASN A 138 -18.11 -6.37 -2.78
C ASN A 138 -18.52 -4.93 -2.39
N ARG A 139 -19.83 -4.66 -2.29
CA ARG A 139 -20.36 -3.35 -1.90
C ARG A 139 -19.99 -3.00 -0.46
N THR A 140 -20.27 -3.88 0.50
CA THR A 140 -19.98 -3.52 1.90
C THR A 140 -18.50 -3.53 2.21
N PHE A 141 -17.72 -4.36 1.51
CA PHE A 141 -16.28 -4.26 1.60
C PHE A 141 -15.76 -2.94 1.02
N ARG A 142 -16.25 -2.51 -0.16
CA ARG A 142 -15.99 -1.16 -0.70
C ARG A 142 -16.32 -0.07 0.32
N ASP A 143 -17.51 -0.11 0.89
CA ASP A 143 -17.96 0.90 1.87
C ASP A 143 -17.09 0.88 3.14
N LYS A 144 -16.64 -0.30 3.61
CA LYS A 144 -15.74 -0.40 4.78
C LYS A 144 -14.29 -0.02 4.47
N VAL A 145 -13.74 -0.41 3.32
CA VAL A 145 -12.38 -0.03 2.88
C VAL A 145 -12.30 1.47 2.63
N LEU A 146 -13.33 2.07 2.03
CA LEU A 146 -13.38 3.50 1.76
C LEU A 146 -13.73 4.33 3.01
N SER A 147 -14.46 3.79 3.99
CA SER A 147 -14.84 4.53 5.21
C SER A 147 -13.91 4.35 6.41
N SER A 148 -13.22 3.21 6.55
CA SER A 148 -12.42 2.86 7.75
C SER A 148 -10.93 3.03 7.48
N TYR A 149 -10.49 4.28 7.39
CA TYR A 149 -9.07 4.64 7.45
C TYR A 149 -8.52 4.32 8.85
N THR A 150 -7.76 3.23 8.99
CA THR A 150 -6.46 3.15 9.72
C THR A 150 -5.93 1.73 9.88
N HIS A 151 -6.75 0.69 9.77
CA HIS A 151 -6.24 -0.69 9.78
C HIS A 151 -7.14 -1.51 8.89
N LEU A 152 -6.62 -2.04 7.77
CA LEU A 152 -7.25 -3.23 7.20
C LEU A 152 -7.18 -4.29 8.30
N PRO A 153 -8.31 -4.81 8.80
CA PRO A 153 -8.28 -5.92 9.72
C PRO A 153 -7.48 -7.08 9.07
N PRO A 154 -6.73 -7.88 9.85
CA PRO A 154 -6.18 -9.14 9.36
C PRO A 154 -7.27 -9.90 8.59
N SER A 155 -6.90 -10.60 7.51
CA SER A 155 -7.85 -11.24 6.58
C SER A 155 -8.93 -12.09 7.30
N ALA A 156 -8.58 -12.68 8.44
CA ALA A 156 -9.48 -13.42 9.32
C ALA A 156 -10.60 -12.55 9.96
N THR A 157 -10.26 -11.37 10.46
CA THR A 157 -11.21 -10.42 11.07
C THR A 157 -12.17 -9.85 10.02
N LEU A 158 -11.68 -9.67 8.80
CA LEU A 158 -12.47 -9.20 7.68
C LEU A 158 -13.48 -10.24 7.19
N CYS A 159 -13.07 -11.51 7.13
CA CYS A 159 -13.97 -12.63 6.89
C CYS A 159 -15.07 -12.71 7.95
N GLY A 160 -14.74 -12.56 9.24
CA GLY A 160 -15.73 -12.59 10.32
C GLY A 160 -16.75 -11.44 10.23
N LEU A 161 -16.30 -10.21 9.95
CA LEU A 161 -17.18 -9.06 9.77
C LEU A 161 -18.10 -9.18 8.56
N LEU A 162 -17.64 -9.83 7.48
CA LEU A 162 -18.45 -10.10 6.30
C LEU A 162 -19.47 -11.21 6.57
N SER A 163 -19.10 -12.25 7.33
CA SER A 163 -20.02 -13.31 7.74
C SER A 163 -21.18 -12.77 8.58
N ASN A 164 -20.90 -11.93 9.58
CA ASN A 164 -21.94 -11.33 10.42
C ASN A 164 -22.88 -10.43 9.63
N LEU A 165 -22.33 -9.57 8.77
CA LEU A 165 -23.13 -8.66 7.96
C LEU A 165 -24.07 -9.40 6.98
N ILE A 166 -23.62 -10.52 6.41
CA ILE A 166 -24.45 -11.34 5.51
C ILE A 166 -25.56 -12.01 6.30
N GLN A 167 -25.29 -12.47 7.53
CA GLN A 167 -26.36 -12.93 8.43
C GLN A 167 -27.33 -11.80 8.78
N ASP A 168 -26.86 -10.57 9.02
CA ASP A 168 -27.76 -9.44 9.28
C ASP A 168 -28.61 -9.04 8.06
N THR A 169 -28.06 -9.21 6.84
CA THR A 169 -28.70 -8.76 5.60
C THR A 169 -29.63 -9.81 4.99
N PHE A 170 -29.27 -11.09 5.13
CA PHE A 170 -29.98 -12.20 4.49
C PHE A 170 -30.45 -13.29 5.48
N GLY A 171 -29.98 -13.26 6.73
CA GLY A 171 -30.36 -14.21 7.77
C GLY A 171 -31.87 -14.31 7.97
N PRO A 172 -32.36 -15.45 8.47
CA PRO A 172 -33.75 -15.53 8.91
C PRO A 172 -33.99 -14.40 9.91
N LYS A 173 -35.01 -13.58 9.66
CA LYS A 173 -35.49 -12.65 10.66
C LYS A 173 -36.15 -13.49 11.73
N ASP A 174 -35.60 -13.46 12.93
CA ASP A 174 -36.28 -14.03 14.09
C ASP A 174 -37.59 -13.21 14.27
N ASP A 175 -38.72 -13.87 14.02
CA ASP A 175 -40.08 -13.37 14.31
C ASP A 175 -40.35 -13.39 15.82
#